data_AF-A0A2H0Z886-F1
#
_entry.id   AF-A0A2H0Z886-F1
#
_cell.length_a   1.000
_cell.length_b   1.000
_cell.length_c   1.000
_cell.angle_alpha   90.00
_cell.angle_beta   90.00
_cell.angle_gamma   90.00
#
_symmetry.space_group_name_H-M   'P 1'
#
loop_
_entity.id
_entity.type
_entity.pdbx_description
1 polymer ?
#
loop_
_entity_poly.entity_id
_entity_poly.type
_entity_poly.pdbx_seq_one_letter_code
_entity_poly.pdbx_strand_id
1 'polypeptide(L)'
;MKLEIKKITLMSVMFSAFSLMIFFTSLFIAVAGIFIVPNPVWIPVNFLGRVMGAGLYTLTLFVITMAYVIFLVFVYNFFVGVIGMKGLTLKMEEVPEQE
;
A
#
# COMPACT_ATOMS: atom_id res chain seq x y z
N MET A 1 -28.46 -19.07 12.97
CA MET A 1 -27.72 -17.80 12.99
C MET A 1 -27.20 -17.53 11.59
N LYS A 2 -27.84 -16.64 10.84
CA LYS A 2 -27.36 -16.20 9.52
C LYS A 2 -26.46 -14.99 9.75
N LEU A 3 -25.16 -15.16 9.53
CA LEU A 3 -24.22 -14.04 9.45
C LEU A 3 -24.45 -13.36 8.10
N GLU A 4 -25.34 -12.38 8.07
CA GLU A 4 -25.46 -11.49 6.92
C GLU A 4 -24.21 -10.62 6.91
N ILE A 5 -23.36 -10.81 5.89
CA ILE A 5 -22.20 -9.97 5.64
C ILE A 5 -22.75 -8.58 5.35
N LYS A 6 -22.81 -7.73 6.38
CA LYS A 6 -23.13 -6.31 6.29
C LYS A 6 -22.25 -5.73 5.18
N LYS A 7 -22.90 -5.15 4.16
CA LYS A 7 -22.32 -4.62 2.92
C LYS A 7 -20.88 -4.14 3.13
N ILE A 8 -19.90 -4.84 2.55
CA ILE A 8 -18.51 -4.38 2.53
C ILE A 8 -18.52 -3.03 1.83
N THR A 9 -18.21 -1.96 2.55
CA THR A 9 -18.22 -0.60 2.00
C THR A 9 -17.12 -0.49 0.95
N LEU A 10 -17.44 0.04 -0.23
CA LEU A 10 -16.52 0.19 -1.36
C LEU A 10 -15.19 0.84 -0.95
N MET A 11 -15.24 1.81 -0.03
CA MET A 11 -14.06 2.45 0.58
C MET A 11 -13.12 1.45 1.28
N SER A 12 -13.65 0.49 2.05
CA SER A 12 -12.84 -0.54 2.70
C SER A 12 -12.17 -1.49 1.69
N VAL A 13 -12.86 -1.82 0.60
CA VAL A 13 -12.29 -2.58 -0.53
C VAL A 13 -11.18 -1.79 -1.21
N MET A 14 -11.39 -0.49 -1.45
CA MET A 14 -10.38 0.36 -2.07
C MET A 14 -9.13 0.52 -1.20
N PHE A 15 -9.28 0.73 0.10
CA PHE A 15 -8.14 0.85 1.03
C PHE A 15 -7.33 -0.46 1.15
N SER A 16 -8.02 -1.60 1.20
CA SER A 16 -7.35 -2.91 1.20
C SER A 16 -6.67 -3.21 -0.16
N ALA A 17 -7.32 -2.86 -1.27
CA ALA A 17 -6.75 -2.99 -2.62
C ALA A 17 -5.51 -2.10 -2.81
N PHE A 18 -5.50 -0.90 -2.24
CA PHE A 18 -4.34 0.00 -2.29
C PHE A 18 -3.11 -0.61 -1.61
N SER A 19 -3.28 -1.21 -0.42
CA SER A 19 -2.18 -1.86 0.29
C SER A 19 -1.64 -3.07 -0.51
N LEU A 20 -2.53 -3.86 -1.10
CA LEU A 20 -2.15 -4.96 -2.00
C LEU A 20 -1.41 -4.45 -3.24
N MET A 21 -1.85 -3.34 -3.83
CA MET A 21 -1.21 -2.74 -4.99
C MET A 21 0.25 -2.36 -4.67
N ILE A 22 0.49 -1.68 -3.55
CA ILE A 22 1.86 -1.32 -3.12
C ILE A 22 2.72 -2.58 -2.95
N PHE A 23 2.17 -3.65 -2.37
CA PHE A 23 2.89 -4.90 -2.19
C PHE A 23 3.32 -5.51 -3.55
N PHE A 24 2.39 -5.63 -4.50
CA PHE A 24 2.71 -6.18 -5.82
C PHE A 24 3.65 -5.28 -6.64
N THR A 25 3.52 -3.95 -6.53
CA THR A 25 4.47 -3.02 -7.13
C THR A 25 5.87 -3.23 -6.55
N SER A 26 5.99 -3.36 -5.22
CA SER A 26 7.27 -3.62 -4.55
C SER A 26 7.88 -4.95 -4.98
N LEU A 27 7.04 -5.98 -5.15
CA LEU A 27 7.45 -7.30 -5.64
C LEU A 27 7.99 -7.23 -7.07
N PHE A 28 7.27 -6.52 -7.96
CA PHE A 28 7.69 -6.35 -9.34
C PHE A 28 9.03 -5.62 -9.43
N ILE A 29 9.23 -4.56 -8.64
CA ILE A 29 10.49 -3.82 -8.57
C ILE A 29 11.63 -4.73 -8.07
N ALA A 30 11.38 -5.54 -7.05
CA ALA A 30 12.37 -6.48 -6.52
C ALA A 30 12.79 -7.52 -7.56
N VAL A 31 11.82 -8.12 -8.25
CA VAL A 31 12.09 -9.11 -9.31
C VAL A 31 12.86 -8.46 -10.46
N ALA A 32 12.44 -7.29 -10.93
CA ALA A 32 13.12 -6.57 -11.99
C ALA A 32 14.57 -6.22 -11.59
N GLY A 33 14.78 -5.68 -10.40
CA GLY A 33 16.09 -5.23 -9.93
C GLY A 33 17.09 -6.36 -9.65
N ILE A 34 16.61 -7.58 -9.36
CA ILE A 34 17.46 -8.72 -8.98
C ILE A 34 17.65 -9.72 -10.13
N PHE A 35 16.62 -9.92 -10.95
CA PHE A 35 16.64 -10.94 -12.01
C PHE A 35 16.76 -10.38 -13.43
N ILE A 36 16.22 -9.19 -13.70
CA ILE A 36 16.18 -8.62 -15.05
C ILE A 36 17.37 -7.67 -15.28
N VAL A 37 17.65 -6.78 -14.32
CA VAL A 37 18.74 -5.82 -14.42
C VAL A 37 20.05 -6.46 -13.96
N PRO A 38 21.11 -6.47 -14.79
CA PRO A 38 22.41 -7.00 -14.37
C PRO A 38 22.98 -6.13 -13.25
N ASN A 39 23.10 -6.70 -12.06
CA ASN A 39 23.64 -6.01 -10.89
C ASN A 39 24.81 -6.81 -10.29
N PRO A 40 26.02 -6.23 -10.17
CA PRO A 40 27.21 -6.92 -9.65
C PRO A 40 27.03 -7.49 -8.24
N VAL A 41 26.10 -6.95 -7.45
CA VAL A 41 25.77 -7.46 -6.12
C VAL A 41 25.05 -8.81 -6.18
N TRP A 42 24.18 -9.02 -7.16
CA TRP A 42 23.34 -10.21 -7.27
C TRP A 42 23.89 -11.28 -8.22
N ILE A 43 24.82 -10.90 -9.11
CA ILE A 43 25.51 -11.81 -10.03
C ILE A 43 26.14 -13.02 -9.31
N PRO A 44 26.98 -12.86 -8.25
CA PRO A 44 27.64 -13.99 -7.60
C PRO A 44 26.70 -14.82 -6.71
N VAL A 45 25.47 -14.34 -6.46
CA VAL A 45 24.50 -14.99 -5.58
C VAL A 45 23.78 -16.10 -6.34
N ASN A 46 23.69 -17.28 -5.72
CA ASN A 46 22.95 -18.41 -6.27
C ASN A 46 21.44 -18.11 -6.39
N PHE A 47 20.71 -18.92 -7.17
CA PHE A 47 19.29 -18.68 -7.46
C PHE A 47 18.44 -18.57 -6.18
N LEU A 48 18.64 -19.47 -5.22
CA LEU A 48 17.91 -19.46 -3.95
C LEU A 48 18.15 -18.15 -3.17
N GLY A 49 19.40 -17.68 -3.11
CA GLY A 49 19.75 -16.41 -2.49
C GLY A 49 19.12 -15.21 -3.18
N ARG A 50 18.98 -15.24 -4.52
CA ARG A 50 18.26 -14.19 -5.26
C ARG A 50 16.77 -14.18 -4.95
N VAL A 51 16.14 -15.34 -4.80
CA VAL A 51 14.71 -15.44 -4.43
C VAL A 51 14.48 -14.91 -3.00
N MET A 52 15.32 -15.31 -2.04
CA MET A 52 15.24 -14.79 -0.67
C MET A 52 15.52 -13.28 -0.63
N GLY A 53 16.50 -12.82 -1.41
CA GLY A 53 16.82 -11.40 -1.58
C GLY A 53 15.65 -10.60 -2.13
N ALA A 54 14.95 -11.12 -3.15
CA ALA A 54 13.76 -10.50 -3.70
C ALA A 54 12.62 -10.43 -2.68
N GLY A 55 12.43 -11.47 -1.87
CA GLY A 55 11.44 -11.45 -0.77
C GLY A 55 11.74 -10.35 0.26
N LEU A 56 12.98 -10.29 0.75
CA LEU A 56 13.40 -9.27 1.72
C LEU A 56 13.33 -7.85 1.14
N TYR A 57 13.74 -7.67 -0.11
CA TYR A 57 13.69 -6.38 -0.79
C TYR A 57 12.24 -5.92 -1.00
N THR A 58 11.35 -6.83 -1.39
CA THR A 58 9.91 -6.58 -1.50
C THR A 58 9.32 -6.10 -0.18
N LEU A 59 9.59 -6.82 0.92
CA LEU A 59 9.08 -6.47 2.24
C LEU A 59 9.61 -5.11 2.71
N THR A 60 10.90 -4.87 2.49
CA THR A 60 11.55 -3.61 2.88
C THR A 60 10.94 -2.43 2.12
N LEU A 61 10.82 -2.53 0.79
CA LEU A 61 10.20 -1.50 -0.03
C LEU A 61 8.73 -1.26 0.35
N PHE A 62 7.97 -2.33 0.57
CA PHE A 62 6.58 -2.25 0.99
C PHE A 62 6.43 -1.50 2.32
N VAL A 63 7.22 -1.87 3.34
CA VAL A 63 7.18 -1.23 4.66
C VAL A 63 7.59 0.23 4.59
N ILE A 64 8.67 0.55 3.87
CA ILE A 64 9.13 1.95 3.72
C ILE A 64 8.05 2.78 3.00
N THR A 65 7.45 2.23 1.94
CA THR A 65 6.41 2.95 1.18
C THR A 65 5.16 3.17 2.03
N MET A 66 4.73 2.18 2.80
CA MET A 66 3.61 2.33 3.74
C MET A 66 3.91 3.38 4.82
N ALA A 67 5.10 3.35 5.42
CA ALA A 67 5.52 4.35 6.39
C ALA A 67 5.53 5.76 5.78
N TYR A 68 6.00 5.90 4.54
CA TYR A 68 5.97 7.16 3.80
C TYR A 68 4.54 7.66 3.55
N VAL A 69 3.62 6.79 3.14
CA VAL A 69 2.21 7.15 2.95
C VAL A 69 1.57 7.60 4.27
N ILE A 70 1.83 6.89 5.37
CA ILE A 70 1.34 7.28 6.71
C ILE A 70 1.89 8.66 7.10
N PHE A 71 3.17 8.91 6.83
CA PHE A 71 3.78 10.21 7.07
C PHE A 71 3.10 11.32 6.25
N LEU A 72 2.80 11.09 4.97
CA LEU A 72 2.07 12.05 4.16
C LEU A 72 0.66 12.34 4.68
N VAL A 73 -0.06 11.30 5.14
CA VAL A 73 -1.38 11.46 5.77
C VAL A 73 -1.26 12.30 7.05
N PHE A 74 -0.24 12.04 7.86
CA PHE A 74 0.04 12.84 9.05
C PHE A 74 0.31 14.31 8.69
N VAL A 75 1.16 14.56 7.69
CA VAL A 75 1.47 15.92 7.21
C VAL A 75 0.21 16.62 6.71
N TYR A 76 -0.61 15.94 5.91
CA TYR A 76 -1.89 16.47 5.44
C TYR A 76 -2.81 16.86 6.61
N ASN A 77 -2.95 15.98 7.60
CA ASN A 77 -3.78 16.25 8.78
C ASN A 77 -3.22 17.40 9.63
N PHE A 78 -1.89 17.54 9.72
CA PHE A 78 -1.26 18.67 10.40
C PHE A 78 -1.60 20.01 9.71
N PHE A 79 -1.50 20.08 8.39
CA PHE A 79 -1.83 21.30 7.64
C PHE A 79 -3.32 21.66 7.70
N VAL A 80 -4.21 20.68 7.61
CA VAL A 80 -5.66 20.93 7.67
C VAL A 80 -6.11 21.24 9.11
N GLY A 81 -5.70 20.43 10.08
CA GLY A 81 -6.18 20.52 11.46
C GLY A 81 -5.51 21.60 12.30
N VAL A 82 -4.19 21.82 12.14
CA VAL A 82 -3.42 22.76 12.98
C VAL A 82 -3.28 24.12 12.31
N ILE A 83 -2.97 24.15 11.01
CA ILE A 83 -2.72 25.40 10.27
C ILE A 83 -4.03 26.00 9.70
N GLY A 84 -5.12 25.23 9.69
CA GLY A 84 -6.44 25.71 9.26
C GLY A 84 -6.57 25.86 7.74
N MET A 85 -5.76 25.13 6.96
CA MET A 85 -5.91 25.10 5.51
C MET A 85 -7.22 24.38 5.13
N LYS A 86 -7.90 24.84 4.08
CA LYS A 86 -9.08 24.16 3.53
C LYS A 86 -8.66 22.78 2.98
N GLY A 87 -9.05 21.72 3.69
CA GLY A 87 -8.87 20.34 3.24
C GLY A 87 -9.97 19.87 2.29
N LEU A 88 -9.84 18.63 1.82
CA LEU A 88 -10.91 17.92 1.12
C LEU A 88 -12.06 17.61 2.08
N THR A 89 -13.19 18.31 1.92
CA THR A 89 -14.46 17.96 2.56
C THR A 89 -15.16 16.87 1.75
N LEU A 90 -15.03 15.62 2.19
CA LEU A 90 -15.85 14.51 1.68
C LEU A 90 -17.23 14.57 2.36
N LYS A 91 -18.25 15.03 1.64
CA LYS A 91 -19.65 14.86 2.07
C LYS A 91 -20.03 13.40 1.81
N MET A 92 -20.03 12.59 2.87
CA MET A 92 -20.62 11.26 2.83
C MET A 92 -22.13 11.44 2.70
N GLU A 93 -22.69 11.17 1.53
CA GLU A 93 -24.13 11.12 1.32
C GLU A 93 -24.61 9.76 1.84
N GLU A 94 -25.31 9.76 2.99
CA GLU A 94 -25.94 8.56 3.52
C GLU A 94 -27.10 8.18 2.58
N VAL A 95 -26.92 7.15 1.78
CA VAL A 95 -28.00 6.60 0.94
C VAL A 95 -29.03 5.98 1.90
N PRO A 96 -30.29 6.46 1.92
CA PRO A 96 -31.32 5.88 2.78
C PRO A 96 -31.57 4.43 2.37
N GLU A 97 -31.55 3.53 3.35
CA GLU A 97 -32.00 2.14 3.17
C GLU A 97 -33.47 2.18 2.72
N GLN A 98 -33.73 1.78 1.48
CA GLN A 98 -35.08 1.42 1.07
C GLN A 98 -35.43 0.09 1.74
N GLU A 99 -36.51 0.13 2.54
CA GLU A 99 -37.10 -0.98 3.30
C GLU A 99 -37.34 -2.26 2.48
#